data_AF-A0A8X7VHK6-F1
#
_entry.id   AF-A0A8X7VHK6-F1
#
_cell.length_a   1.000
_cell.length_b   1.000
_cell.length_c   1.000
_cell.angle_alpha   90.00
_cell.angle_beta   90.00
_cell.angle_gamma   90.00
#
_symmetry.space_group_name_H-M   'P 1'
#
loop_
_entity.id
_entity.type
_entity.pdbx_description
1 polymer ?
#
loop_
_entity_poly.entity_id
_entity_poly.type
_entity_poly.pdbx_seq_one_letter_code
_entity_poly.pdbx_strand_id
1 'polypeptide(L)'
;MEIIRTRRRRPHIPEIRVEKKEEEDQPLSPAARLFHAPEFNCNIISVVGLKSKIKPDVIIEGIKQTLIRHPRFSCKLVKSSNNKRHEPKWVQTNVVAEDHVVIPKIDMHNIENAYADAFLDSYVSDLTTIPLDTSKPLWEVHLLDLKTSDAENVAILKIHHSVGDGMSLMSLVLACTRKTSNPDELPSLPYQKRSSSGSSRFSTGSRSYSQLVWLVMALWSVVMLVLNTVCDALEFIATAMFLKDTETPIKGNFRLSTSKRMRVVHRTVSFDDLKLIKNAMKMTVNDVVLGVSQAGLSQYLKRRYGNIYLFLLMNIYKQDLADIMAKGSKCTWGNWIGYIIFPFSIAFCDDPLEHLRRAKSIIDRKKNSFEALLTFIVGNFVLKSFGVQRAADILKRTLSNTTMSFSNLVGPIEEIGFYGHPVTYMAPSVYGHPHALTMHFQSYMNKMTISLTVDPTVISDPYRLCDDWEESLRSIKAAVQEQSSTQ
;
A
#
# COMPACT_ATOMS: atom_id res chain seq x y z
N MET A 1 2.12 16.15 23.73
CA MET A 1 3.43 16.81 23.64
C MET A 1 3.29 18.04 22.77
N GLU A 2 3.62 19.21 23.28
CA GLU A 2 3.56 20.47 22.52
C GLU A 2 4.83 20.58 21.67
N ILE A 3 4.70 20.46 20.35
CA ILE A 3 5.84 20.54 19.41
C ILE A 3 6.21 22.02 19.22
N ILE A 4 7.16 22.50 20.02
CA ILE A 4 7.66 23.88 19.92
C ILE A 4 8.60 24.00 18.71
N ARG A 5 8.11 24.62 17.62
CA ARG A 5 8.92 25.01 16.45
C ARG A 5 9.84 26.18 16.83
N THR A 6 11.15 25.95 16.88
CA THR A 6 12.14 27.03 17.05
C THR A 6 12.61 27.54 15.69
N ARG A 7 12.37 28.82 15.41
CA ARG A 7 12.71 29.51 14.15
C ARG A 7 14.07 30.22 14.31
N ARG A 8 15.14 29.69 13.71
CA ARG A 8 16.45 30.40 13.60
C ARG A 8 16.47 31.31 12.35
N ARG A 9 17.02 32.51 12.48
CA ARG A 9 17.22 33.48 11.38
C ARG A 9 18.28 32.96 10.38
N ARG A 10 18.02 33.09 9.08
CA ARG A 10 18.82 32.58 7.95
C ARG A 10 19.90 33.58 7.50
N PRO A 11 21.11 33.14 7.10
CA PRO A 11 21.96 33.85 6.15
C PRO A 11 21.59 33.50 4.69
N HIS A 12 21.84 34.42 3.77
CA HIS A 12 21.48 34.35 2.35
C HIS A 12 22.30 33.27 1.60
N ILE A 13 21.65 32.32 0.94
CA ILE A 13 22.26 31.28 0.10
C ILE A 13 21.79 31.49 -1.37
N PRO A 14 22.62 31.26 -2.40
CA PRO A 14 22.30 31.61 -3.78
C PRO A 14 21.16 30.76 -4.37
N GLU A 15 20.29 31.39 -5.14
CA GLU A 15 19.19 30.77 -5.88
C GLU A 15 19.71 29.89 -7.02
N ILE A 16 19.36 28.59 -7.01
CA ILE A 16 19.53 27.72 -8.18
C ILE A 16 18.26 27.87 -9.03
N ARG A 17 18.38 28.58 -10.15
CA ARG A 17 17.31 28.78 -11.15
C ARG A 17 17.20 27.51 -12.01
N VAL A 18 16.14 26.73 -11.82
CA VAL A 18 15.75 25.69 -12.77
C VAL A 18 15.05 26.39 -13.94
N GLU A 19 15.55 26.20 -15.16
CA GLU A 19 14.94 26.73 -16.38
C GLU A 19 13.49 26.22 -16.50
N LYS A 20 12.53 27.14 -16.58
CA LYS A 20 11.13 26.84 -16.87
C LYS A 20 11.01 26.32 -18.30
N LYS A 21 10.91 25.00 -18.47
CA LYS A 21 10.10 24.48 -19.58
C LYS A 21 8.64 24.71 -19.20
N GLU A 22 7.88 25.35 -20.08
CA GLU A 22 6.42 25.42 -19.98
C GLU A 22 5.86 24.01 -20.16
N GLU A 23 5.93 23.16 -19.13
CA GLU A 23 5.10 21.96 -19.05
C GLU A 23 3.69 22.40 -18.66
N GLU A 24 2.73 22.17 -19.56
CA GLU A 24 1.31 22.47 -19.38
C GLU A 24 0.79 21.99 -18.01
N ASP A 25 0.08 22.87 -17.29
CA ASP A 25 -0.57 22.55 -16.02
C ASP A 25 -1.38 21.24 -16.11
N GLN A 26 -0.96 20.22 -15.37
CA GLN A 26 -1.62 18.91 -15.44
C GLN A 26 -2.86 18.87 -14.54
N PRO A 27 -4.03 18.43 -15.06
CA PRO A 27 -5.20 18.19 -14.22
C PRO A 27 -4.95 17.03 -13.26
N LEU A 28 -5.62 17.03 -12.11
CA LEU A 28 -5.60 15.88 -11.21
C LEU A 28 -6.28 14.67 -11.87
N SER A 29 -5.73 13.47 -11.64
CA SER A 29 -6.43 12.23 -12.01
C SER A 29 -7.76 12.11 -11.24
N PRO A 30 -8.76 11.38 -11.75
CA PRO A 30 -10.01 11.16 -11.05
C PRO A 30 -9.83 10.65 -9.62
N ALA A 31 -8.98 9.64 -9.41
CA ALA A 31 -8.68 9.14 -8.07
C ALA A 31 -7.94 10.17 -7.19
N ALA A 32 -7.02 10.97 -7.75
CA ALA A 32 -6.38 12.05 -7.00
C ALA A 32 -7.38 13.10 -6.51
N ARG A 33 -8.41 13.44 -7.32
CA ARG A 33 -9.51 14.33 -6.90
C ARG A 33 -10.32 13.72 -5.77
N LEU A 34 -10.58 12.41 -5.85
CA LEU A 34 -11.34 11.67 -4.84
C LEU A 34 -10.64 11.68 -3.48
N PHE A 35 -9.32 11.50 -3.46
CA PHE A 35 -8.52 11.58 -2.24
C PHE A 35 -8.44 12.97 -1.62
N HIS A 36 -8.93 14.01 -2.29
CA HIS A 36 -9.07 15.35 -1.70
C HIS A 36 -10.49 15.64 -1.21
N ALA A 37 -11.43 14.71 -1.38
CA ALA A 37 -12.77 14.85 -0.83
C ALA A 37 -12.68 14.83 0.71
N PRO A 38 -13.41 15.72 1.43
CA PRO A 38 -13.36 15.80 2.90
C PRO A 38 -13.63 14.47 3.60
N GLU A 39 -14.48 13.64 2.99
CA GLU A 39 -14.90 12.35 3.52
C GLU A 39 -13.93 11.20 3.19
N PHE A 40 -12.91 11.45 2.36
CA PHE A 40 -12.00 10.43 1.82
C PHE A 40 -10.56 10.93 1.66
N ASN A 41 -10.12 11.79 2.59
CA ASN A 41 -8.79 12.40 2.57
C ASN A 41 -7.71 11.41 3.02
N CYS A 42 -7.15 10.68 2.07
CA CYS A 42 -6.19 9.62 2.35
C CYS A 42 -4.74 10.09 2.31
N ASN A 43 -3.97 9.63 3.28
CA ASN A 43 -2.54 9.89 3.39
C ASN A 43 -1.80 8.57 3.61
N ILE A 44 -0.59 8.53 3.08
CA ILE A 44 0.32 7.40 3.12
C ILE A 44 1.40 7.74 4.13
N ILE A 45 1.70 6.80 5.02
CA ILE A 45 2.76 6.92 6.00
C ILE A 45 3.67 5.70 5.88
N SER A 46 4.97 5.93 5.74
CA SER A 46 5.95 4.85 5.64
C SER A 46 7.02 5.05 6.68
N VAL A 47 7.16 4.08 7.58
CA VAL A 47 8.23 4.04 8.59
C VAL A 47 9.39 3.25 8.01
N VAL A 48 10.55 3.86 7.93
CA VAL A 48 11.77 3.28 7.36
C VAL A 48 12.84 3.21 8.44
N GLY A 49 13.21 1.99 8.83
CA GLY A 49 14.32 1.75 9.76
C GLY A 49 15.65 1.80 9.02
N LEU A 50 16.65 2.46 9.60
CA LEU A 50 17.99 2.60 9.05
C LEU A 50 19.02 1.87 9.93
N LYS A 51 20.06 1.29 9.30
CA LYS A 51 21.16 0.58 9.98
C LYS A 51 22.24 1.50 10.56
N SER A 52 22.17 2.78 10.25
CA SER A 52 23.22 3.76 10.55
C SER A 52 22.61 5.05 11.07
N LYS A 53 23.39 5.80 11.85
CA LYS A 53 23.02 7.15 12.31
C LYS A 53 22.65 8.06 11.16
N ILE A 54 21.53 8.77 11.27
CA ILE A 54 21.05 9.70 10.26
C ILE A 54 21.99 10.91 10.18
N LYS A 55 22.36 11.28 8.95
CA LYS A 55 23.01 12.54 8.61
C LYS A 55 22.00 13.42 7.87
N PRO A 56 21.30 14.34 8.54
CA PRO A 56 20.22 15.10 7.93
C PRO A 56 20.65 15.89 6.68
N ASP A 57 21.85 16.49 6.72
CA ASP A 57 22.38 17.29 5.60
C ASP A 57 22.55 16.44 4.33
N VAL A 58 22.99 15.18 4.48
CA VAL A 58 23.15 14.24 3.36
C VAL A 58 21.79 13.87 2.75
N ILE A 59 20.78 13.65 3.59
CA ILE A 59 19.42 13.33 3.13
C ILE A 59 18.79 14.53 2.43
N ILE A 60 18.93 15.74 2.99
CA ILE A 60 18.42 16.98 2.40
C ILE A 60 19.07 17.21 1.03
N GLU A 61 20.39 17.04 0.91
CA GLU A 61 21.09 17.18 -0.36
C GLU A 61 20.64 16.12 -1.38
N GLY A 62 20.48 14.87 -0.93
CA GLY A 62 19.92 13.81 -1.75
C GLY A 62 18.52 14.14 -2.30
N ILE A 63 17.63 14.67 -1.44
CA ILE A 63 16.27 15.10 -1.83
C ILE A 63 16.31 16.19 -2.91
N LYS A 64 17.24 17.15 -2.82
CA LYS A 64 17.45 18.19 -3.84
C LYS A 64 17.88 17.60 -5.18
N GLN A 65 18.69 16.54 -5.15
CA GLN A 65 19.25 15.92 -6.35
C GLN A 65 18.31 14.92 -7.02
N THR A 66 17.40 14.28 -6.28
CA THR A 66 16.50 13.25 -6.83
C THR A 66 15.03 13.63 -6.71
N LEU A 67 14.48 13.63 -5.49
CA LEU A 67 13.04 13.72 -5.24
C LEU A 67 12.42 14.98 -5.82
N ILE A 68 13.04 16.14 -5.58
CA ILE A 68 12.55 17.44 -6.07
C ILE A 68 12.68 17.57 -7.59
N ARG A 69 13.58 16.81 -8.24
CA ARG A 69 13.67 16.78 -9.70
C ARG A 69 12.54 16.00 -10.35
N HIS A 70 11.81 15.20 -9.57
CA HIS A 70 10.68 14.45 -10.06
C HIS A 70 9.45 15.37 -10.20
N PRO A 71 8.84 15.51 -11.40
CA PRO A 71 7.80 16.50 -11.67
C PRO A 71 6.68 16.50 -10.62
N ARG A 72 6.13 15.33 -10.27
CA ARG A 72 5.02 15.20 -9.31
C ARG A 72 5.37 15.64 -7.89
N PHE A 73 6.61 15.43 -7.43
CA PHE A 73 7.06 15.83 -6.09
C PHE A 73 7.47 17.31 -6.03
N SER A 74 7.66 17.94 -7.20
CA SER A 74 7.82 19.38 -7.36
C SER A 74 6.53 20.16 -7.61
N CYS A 75 5.38 19.48 -7.64
CA CYS A 75 4.09 20.10 -7.88
C CYS A 75 3.32 20.35 -6.58
N LYS A 76 2.67 21.51 -6.49
CA LYS A 76 1.66 21.79 -5.46
C LYS A 76 0.25 21.79 -6.04
N LEU A 77 -0.72 21.60 -5.16
CA LEU A 77 -2.13 21.62 -5.52
C LEU A 77 -2.64 23.06 -5.57
N VAL A 78 -3.18 23.49 -6.71
CA VAL A 78 -3.79 24.82 -6.83
C VAL A 78 -5.25 24.68 -7.25
N LYS A 79 -6.15 25.34 -6.51
CA LYS A 79 -7.57 25.46 -6.89
C LYS A 79 -7.70 26.61 -7.89
N SER A 80 -8.16 26.34 -9.10
CA SER A 80 -8.33 27.39 -10.11
C SER A 80 -9.50 28.31 -9.76
N SER A 81 -9.23 29.62 -9.67
CA SER A 81 -10.24 30.67 -9.48
C SER A 81 -11.03 30.98 -10.75
N ASN A 82 -10.48 30.70 -11.94
CA ASN A 82 -10.98 31.25 -13.21
C ASN A 82 -11.76 30.26 -14.10
N ASN A 83 -11.95 29.00 -13.68
CA ASN A 83 -12.72 28.02 -14.45
C ASN A 83 -14.13 27.84 -13.87
N LYS A 84 -15.16 27.84 -14.74
CA LYS A 84 -16.56 27.53 -14.41
C LYS A 84 -16.78 26.18 -13.66
N ARG A 85 -15.74 25.33 -13.56
CA ARG A 85 -15.77 24.02 -12.89
C ARG A 85 -14.88 23.91 -11.62
N HIS A 86 -14.15 24.96 -11.22
CA HIS A 86 -13.28 24.98 -10.02
C HIS A 86 -12.38 23.74 -9.85
N GLU A 87 -11.89 23.14 -10.94
CA GLU A 87 -11.13 21.89 -10.84
C GLU A 87 -9.69 22.15 -10.37
N PRO A 88 -9.19 21.37 -9.38
CA PRO A 88 -7.82 21.50 -8.91
C PRO A 88 -6.82 21.01 -9.97
N LYS A 89 -5.64 21.63 -10.00
CA LYS A 89 -4.54 21.29 -10.89
C LYS A 89 -3.22 21.13 -10.14
N TRP A 90 -2.31 20.37 -10.72
CA TRP A 90 -0.92 20.31 -10.30
C TRP A 90 -0.14 21.43 -10.97
N VAL A 91 0.50 22.28 -10.17
CA VAL A 91 1.33 23.37 -10.66
C VAL A 91 2.75 23.16 -10.15
N GLN A 92 3.70 23.10 -11.08
CA GLN A 92 5.11 22.98 -10.73
C GLN A 92 5.55 24.20 -9.93
N THR A 93 6.32 23.97 -8.86
CA THR A 93 6.75 25.02 -7.95
C THR A 93 8.20 24.82 -7.51
N ASN A 94 8.84 25.91 -7.09
CA ASN A 94 10.18 25.83 -6.51
C ASN A 94 10.06 25.22 -5.11
N VAL A 95 10.68 24.07 -4.91
CA VAL A 95 10.65 23.35 -3.63
C VAL A 95 11.89 23.67 -2.83
N VAL A 96 11.70 24.16 -1.60
CA VAL A 96 12.77 24.31 -0.61
C VAL A 96 12.80 23.03 0.23
N ALA A 97 13.80 22.17 0.01
CA ALA A 97 13.87 20.83 0.62
C ALA A 97 13.76 20.87 2.15
N GLU A 98 14.39 21.86 2.78
CA GLU A 98 14.44 22.07 4.22
C GLU A 98 13.04 22.30 4.82
N ASP A 99 12.11 22.89 4.06
CA ASP A 99 10.74 23.15 4.54
C ASP A 99 9.86 21.86 4.53
N HIS A 100 10.37 20.77 3.93
CA HIS A 100 9.75 19.44 3.89
C HIS A 100 10.43 18.42 4.81
N VAL A 101 11.59 18.75 5.39
CA VAL A 101 12.32 17.86 6.29
C VAL A 101 12.15 18.33 7.74
N VAL A 102 11.55 17.48 8.56
CA VAL A 102 11.29 17.74 9.98
C VAL A 102 12.25 16.91 10.83
N ILE A 103 13.05 17.58 11.66
CA ILE A 103 14.00 16.94 12.57
C ILE A 103 13.54 17.23 14.00
N PRO A 104 12.74 16.36 14.64
CA PRO A 104 12.33 16.55 16.01
C PRO A 104 13.53 16.46 16.97
N LYS A 105 13.55 17.32 17.99
CA LYS A 105 14.50 17.19 19.10
C LYS A 105 13.98 16.10 20.04
N ILE A 106 14.70 15.00 20.11
CA ILE A 106 14.39 13.87 20.99
C ILE A 106 15.43 13.91 22.12
N ASP A 107 14.98 14.05 23.36
CA ASP A 107 15.87 13.96 24.52
C ASP A 107 16.17 12.49 24.81
N MET A 108 17.30 12.00 24.30
CA MET A 108 17.69 10.60 24.40
C MET A 108 18.27 10.22 25.77
N HIS A 109 18.53 11.17 26.68
CA HIS A 109 19.24 10.87 27.92
C HIS A 109 18.51 9.91 28.88
N ASN A 110 17.21 9.66 28.67
CA ASN A 110 16.37 8.86 29.57
C ASN A 110 15.49 7.80 28.88
N ILE A 111 15.77 7.44 27.61
CA ILE A 111 14.89 6.53 26.86
C ILE A 111 15.57 5.15 26.74
N GLU A 112 15.12 4.17 27.52
CA GLU A 112 15.47 2.75 27.26
C GLU A 112 14.78 2.27 25.96
N ASN A 113 15.30 1.20 25.33
CA ASN A 113 14.80 0.74 24.03
C ASN A 113 13.27 0.48 24.00
N ALA A 114 12.68 -0.06 25.08
CA ALA A 114 11.23 -0.29 25.16
C ALA A 114 10.42 1.03 25.14
N TYR A 115 10.97 2.10 25.71
CA TYR A 115 10.38 3.44 25.63
C TYR A 115 10.59 4.08 24.24
N ALA A 116 11.64 3.70 23.52
CA ALA A 116 11.90 4.20 22.17
C ALA A 116 10.85 3.70 21.16
N ASP A 117 10.51 2.40 21.20
CA ASP A 117 9.47 1.84 20.33
C ASP A 117 8.10 2.45 20.63
N ALA A 118 7.76 2.61 21.91
CA ALA A 118 6.52 3.28 22.33
C ALA A 118 6.47 4.77 21.92
N PHE A 119 7.62 5.46 21.98
CA PHE A 119 7.73 6.83 21.50
C PHE A 119 7.50 6.91 19.99
N LEU A 120 8.11 6.02 19.20
CA LEU A 120 7.91 5.95 17.76
C LEU A 120 6.42 5.73 17.43
N ASP A 121 5.78 4.76 18.07
CA ASP A 121 4.35 4.47 17.93
C ASP A 121 3.50 5.72 18.20
N SER A 122 3.75 6.41 19.31
CA SER A 122 3.03 7.63 19.67
C SER A 122 3.27 8.76 18.66
N TYR A 123 4.52 8.94 18.21
CA TYR A 123 4.89 9.97 17.24
C TYR A 123 4.21 9.75 15.89
N VAL A 124 4.29 8.53 15.36
CA VAL A 124 3.62 8.13 14.11
C VAL A 124 2.11 8.29 14.25
N SER A 125 1.55 7.94 15.41
CA SER A 125 0.13 8.10 15.69
C SER A 125 -0.30 9.58 15.69
N ASP A 126 0.48 10.45 16.30
CA ASP A 126 0.23 11.91 16.28
C ASP A 126 0.29 12.47 14.85
N LEU A 127 1.23 12.00 14.03
CA LEU A 127 1.33 12.41 12.63
C LEU A 127 0.07 12.13 11.83
N THR A 128 -0.72 11.12 12.19
CA THR A 128 -1.98 10.81 11.50
C THR A 128 -3.07 11.87 11.73
N THR A 129 -2.96 12.67 12.79
CA THR A 129 -3.92 13.73 13.14
C THR A 129 -3.56 15.09 12.53
N ILE A 130 -2.30 15.26 12.12
CA ILE A 130 -1.79 16.52 11.58
C ILE A 130 -2.01 16.50 10.05
N PRO A 131 -2.72 17.46 9.44
CA PRO A 131 -2.85 17.52 7.99
C PRO A 131 -1.55 18.03 7.33
N LEU A 132 -1.31 17.62 6.08
CA LEU A 132 -0.24 18.20 5.26
C LEU A 132 -0.61 19.64 4.85
N ASP A 133 0.39 20.52 4.82
CA ASP A 133 0.23 21.90 4.38
C ASP A 133 0.05 21.96 2.85
N THR A 134 -1.11 22.42 2.41
CA THR A 134 -1.50 22.47 0.99
C THR A 134 -0.85 23.62 0.22
N SER A 135 -0.14 24.53 0.89
CA SER A 135 0.61 25.63 0.25
C SER A 135 1.91 25.15 -0.44
N LYS A 136 2.38 23.96 -0.08
CA LYS A 136 3.60 23.30 -0.58
C LYS A 136 3.27 21.92 -1.19
N PRO A 137 4.20 21.28 -1.91
CA PRO A 137 4.03 19.89 -2.34
C PRO A 137 3.64 18.96 -1.18
N LEU A 138 2.73 18.02 -1.43
CA LEU A 138 2.04 17.27 -0.38
C LEU A 138 2.83 16.05 0.12
N TRP A 139 4.03 16.30 0.61
CA TRP A 139 4.88 15.30 1.23
C TRP A 139 5.81 15.93 2.28
N GLU A 140 6.15 15.16 3.32
CA GLU A 140 7.09 15.54 4.37
C GLU A 140 7.94 14.33 4.77
N VAL A 141 9.18 14.57 5.17
CA VAL A 141 10.12 13.56 5.69
C VAL A 141 10.48 13.92 7.12
N HIS A 142 10.25 13.01 8.05
CA HIS A 142 10.64 13.18 9.45
C HIS A 142 11.87 12.32 9.73
N LEU A 143 12.92 12.92 10.27
CA LEU A 143 14.19 12.26 10.55
C LEU A 143 14.38 12.16 12.07
N LEU A 144 14.18 10.96 12.61
CA LEU A 144 14.24 10.69 14.04
C LEU A 144 15.58 10.02 14.36
N ASP A 145 16.44 10.74 15.08
CA ASP A 145 17.60 10.12 15.75
C ASP A 145 17.11 9.37 16.99
N LEU A 146 16.52 8.21 16.73
CA LEU A 146 15.88 7.33 17.70
C LEU A 146 16.29 5.90 17.37
N LYS A 147 16.99 5.26 18.32
CA LYS A 147 17.33 3.85 18.24
C LYS A 147 16.15 3.01 18.74
N THR A 148 15.63 2.15 17.89
CA THR A 148 14.52 1.24 18.19
C THR A 148 15.04 -0.18 18.37
N SER A 149 14.15 -1.13 18.69
CA SER A 149 14.51 -2.55 18.73
C SER A 149 15.06 -3.06 17.38
N ASP A 150 14.53 -2.56 16.26
CA ASP A 150 14.81 -3.07 14.92
C ASP A 150 15.65 -2.14 14.03
N ALA A 151 16.02 -0.95 14.50
CA ALA A 151 16.80 0.01 13.72
C ALA A 151 17.70 0.92 14.58
N GLU A 152 18.82 1.35 13.99
CA GLU A 152 19.71 2.32 14.64
C GLU A 152 19.07 3.72 14.66
N ASN A 153 18.28 4.05 13.63
CA ASN A 153 17.63 5.34 13.41
C ASN A 153 16.37 5.16 12.54
N VAL A 154 15.45 6.13 12.54
CA VAL A 154 14.17 6.02 11.84
C VAL A 154 13.89 7.24 10.96
N ALA A 155 13.48 7.00 9.72
CA ALA A 155 12.90 8.01 8.84
C ALA A 155 11.42 7.72 8.60
N ILE A 156 10.56 8.74 8.63
CA ILE A 156 9.13 8.61 8.35
C ILE A 156 8.80 9.46 7.13
N LEU A 157 8.24 8.84 6.10
CA LEU A 157 7.74 9.53 4.91
C LEU A 157 6.23 9.65 5.03
N LYS A 158 5.71 10.87 4.91
CA LYS A 158 4.29 11.17 4.96
C LYS A 158 3.89 11.86 3.67
N ILE A 159 2.93 11.29 2.94
CA ILE A 159 2.61 11.71 1.57
C ILE A 159 1.10 11.67 1.38
N HIS A 160 0.54 12.71 0.76
CA HIS A 160 -0.88 12.67 0.41
C HIS A 160 -1.13 11.67 -0.73
N HIS A 161 -2.16 10.83 -0.62
CA HIS A 161 -2.39 9.74 -1.59
C HIS A 161 -2.73 10.24 -3.01
N SER A 162 -3.06 11.52 -3.18
CA SER A 162 -3.23 12.15 -4.50
C SER A 162 -1.93 12.28 -5.29
N VAL A 163 -0.76 12.26 -4.62
CA VAL A 163 0.56 12.35 -5.25
C VAL A 163 0.86 11.09 -6.07
N GLY A 164 0.47 9.92 -5.58
CA GLY A 164 0.69 8.65 -6.27
C GLY A 164 0.01 7.47 -5.57
N ASP A 165 -0.23 6.40 -6.31
CA ASP A 165 -0.67 5.11 -5.79
C ASP A 165 0.52 4.26 -5.32
N GLY A 166 0.27 3.05 -4.82
CA GLY A 166 1.33 2.17 -4.30
C GLY A 166 2.42 1.85 -5.33
N MET A 167 2.08 1.78 -6.63
CA MET A 167 3.06 1.56 -7.71
C MET A 167 3.84 2.83 -8.00
N SER A 168 3.17 3.98 -8.08
CA SER A 168 3.81 5.29 -8.21
C SER A 168 4.72 5.59 -7.02
N LEU A 169 4.38 5.15 -5.82
CA LEU A 169 5.25 5.24 -4.64
C LEU A 169 6.43 4.28 -4.68
N MET A 170 6.36 3.16 -5.40
CA MET A 170 7.55 2.34 -5.61
C MET A 170 8.61 3.11 -6.43
N SER A 171 8.18 3.96 -7.36
CA SER A 171 9.12 4.87 -8.04
C SER A 171 9.75 5.90 -7.08
N LEU A 172 9.04 6.30 -6.01
CA LEU A 172 9.61 7.11 -4.93
C LEU A 172 10.68 6.34 -4.16
N VAL A 173 10.41 5.07 -3.82
CA VAL A 173 11.41 4.19 -3.20
C VAL A 173 12.64 4.13 -4.11
N LEU A 174 12.47 3.89 -5.42
CA LEU A 174 13.58 3.88 -6.37
C LEU A 174 14.27 5.26 -6.48
N ALA A 175 13.53 6.36 -6.45
CA ALA A 175 14.11 7.70 -6.56
C ALA A 175 14.96 8.07 -5.34
N CYS A 176 14.52 7.69 -4.14
CA CYS A 176 15.18 8.02 -2.87
C CYS A 176 16.21 6.97 -2.41
N THR A 177 16.29 5.83 -3.09
CA THR A 177 17.18 4.75 -2.71
C THR A 177 18.12 4.33 -3.82
N ARG A 178 19.27 3.77 -3.42
CA ARG A 178 20.29 3.23 -4.31
C ARG A 178 20.75 1.89 -3.76
N LYS A 179 21.29 1.01 -4.60
CA LYS A 179 21.89 -0.23 -4.12
C LYS A 179 23.05 0.10 -3.18
N THR A 180 23.16 -0.61 -2.06
CA THR A 180 24.32 -0.43 -1.16
C THR A 180 25.62 -0.91 -1.82
N SER A 181 25.53 -1.91 -2.72
CA SER A 181 26.66 -2.43 -3.49
C SER A 181 27.14 -1.51 -4.61
N ASN A 182 26.24 -0.68 -5.16
CA ASN A 182 26.58 0.33 -6.18
C ASN A 182 25.67 1.57 -6.00
N PRO A 183 26.18 2.64 -5.36
CA PRO A 183 25.41 3.86 -5.07
C PRO A 183 24.88 4.61 -6.30
N ASP A 184 25.36 4.32 -7.50
CA ASP A 184 24.86 4.94 -8.73
C ASP A 184 23.68 4.16 -9.35
N GLU A 185 23.43 2.93 -8.90
CA GLU A 185 22.38 2.07 -9.44
C GLU A 185 21.06 2.16 -8.67
N LEU A 186 19.96 2.16 -9.41
CA LEU A 186 18.61 2.01 -8.87
C LEU A 186 18.39 0.56 -8.39
N PRO A 187 17.57 0.35 -7.35
CA PRO A 187 17.21 -1.00 -6.91
C PRO A 187 16.48 -1.80 -7.99
N SER A 188 16.68 -3.11 -8.00
CA SER A 188 15.90 -3.99 -8.86
C SER A 188 14.61 -4.39 -8.15
N LEU A 189 13.50 -4.41 -8.89
CA LEU A 189 12.28 -5.08 -8.45
C LEU A 189 12.21 -6.46 -9.10
N PRO A 190 11.53 -7.44 -8.48
CA PRO A 190 11.30 -8.73 -9.11
C PRO A 190 10.66 -8.54 -10.48
N TYR A 191 11.40 -8.84 -11.53
CA TYR A 191 10.87 -8.85 -12.88
C TYR A 191 9.77 -9.91 -12.95
N GLN A 192 8.51 -9.50 -13.04
CA GLN A 192 7.46 -10.42 -13.45
C GLN A 192 7.66 -10.67 -14.93
N LYS A 193 8.42 -11.73 -15.24
CA LYS A 193 8.38 -12.33 -16.56
C LYS A 193 6.90 -12.49 -16.89
N ARG A 194 6.39 -11.73 -17.86
CA ARG A 194 5.14 -12.11 -18.50
C ARG A 194 5.41 -13.55 -18.89
N SER A 195 4.65 -14.49 -18.36
CA SER A 195 4.39 -15.67 -19.14
C SER A 195 3.70 -15.11 -20.39
N SER A 196 4.50 -14.71 -21.39
CA SER A 196 4.19 -15.14 -22.72
C SER A 196 3.93 -16.61 -22.50
N SER A 197 2.66 -17.01 -22.54
CA SER A 197 2.32 -18.31 -23.05
C SER A 197 3.05 -18.35 -24.39
N GLY A 198 4.33 -18.76 -24.35
CA GLY A 198 5.07 -19.12 -25.52
C GLY A 198 4.14 -20.13 -26.13
N SER A 199 3.63 -19.78 -27.31
CA SER A 199 3.05 -20.74 -28.21
C SER A 199 4.02 -21.91 -28.18
N SER A 200 3.64 -22.97 -27.45
CA SER A 200 4.34 -24.23 -27.53
C SER A 200 4.33 -24.51 -29.02
N ARG A 201 5.51 -24.45 -29.65
CA ARG A 201 5.69 -24.93 -31.01
C ARG A 201 5.26 -26.38 -30.95
N PHE A 202 3.99 -26.60 -31.26
CA PHE A 202 3.40 -27.92 -31.33
C PHE A 202 4.16 -28.63 -32.43
N SER A 203 4.97 -29.59 -32.02
CA SER A 203 5.39 -30.70 -32.85
C SER A 203 4.17 -31.17 -33.62
N THR A 204 4.26 -31.04 -34.94
CA THR A 204 3.37 -31.59 -35.94
C THR A 204 3.19 -33.09 -35.71
N GLY A 205 2.09 -33.47 -35.06
CA GLY A 205 1.67 -34.87 -34.90
C GLY A 205 0.23 -34.99 -34.37
N SER A 206 -0.69 -35.38 -35.27
CA SER A 206 -2.13 -35.70 -35.06
C SER A 206 -3.06 -34.59 -34.54
N ARG A 207 -3.87 -33.99 -35.43
CA ARG A 207 -4.25 -32.55 -35.35
C ARG A 207 -5.73 -32.23 -35.63
N SER A 208 -6.70 -32.91 -35.02
CA SER A 208 -8.13 -32.49 -35.13
C SER A 208 -8.88 -32.54 -33.79
N TYR A 209 -8.79 -33.66 -33.05
CA TYR A 209 -9.52 -33.80 -31.77
C TYR A 209 -8.99 -32.87 -30.66
N SER A 210 -7.67 -32.64 -30.61
CA SER A 210 -7.02 -31.76 -29.63
C SER A 210 -7.34 -30.27 -29.83
N GLN A 211 -7.65 -29.85 -31.06
CA GLN A 211 -8.01 -28.46 -31.37
C GLN A 211 -9.44 -28.14 -30.98
N LEU A 212 -10.39 -29.05 -31.24
CA LEU A 212 -11.78 -28.87 -30.85
C LEU A 212 -11.94 -28.82 -29.33
N VAL A 213 -11.31 -29.75 -28.59
CA VAL A 213 -11.32 -29.75 -27.12
C VAL A 213 -10.70 -28.46 -26.58
N TRP A 214 -9.59 -28.00 -27.16
CA TRP A 214 -9.00 -26.72 -26.79
C TRP A 214 -9.94 -25.53 -27.05
N LEU A 215 -10.61 -25.49 -28.21
CA LEU A 215 -11.58 -24.43 -28.54
C LEU A 215 -12.77 -24.42 -27.56
N VAL A 216 -13.31 -25.59 -27.21
CA VAL A 216 -14.39 -25.72 -26.23
C VAL A 216 -13.93 -25.24 -24.86
N MET A 217 -12.73 -25.63 -24.41
CA MET A 217 -12.16 -25.18 -23.14
C MET A 217 -11.86 -23.67 -23.14
N ALA A 218 -11.39 -23.12 -24.25
CA ALA A 218 -11.17 -21.69 -24.41
C ALA A 218 -12.50 -20.91 -24.35
N LEU A 219 -13.52 -21.37 -25.08
CA LEU A 219 -14.85 -20.77 -25.05
C LEU A 219 -15.46 -20.85 -23.65
N TRP A 220 -15.38 -22.00 -22.99
CA TRP A 220 -15.84 -22.18 -21.61
C TRP A 220 -15.12 -21.24 -20.65
N SER A 221 -13.80 -21.07 -20.82
CA SER A 221 -13.02 -20.12 -20.00
C SER A 221 -13.50 -18.67 -20.20
N VAL A 222 -13.82 -18.28 -21.44
CA VAL A 222 -14.40 -16.95 -21.74
C VAL A 222 -15.79 -16.80 -21.12
N VAL A 223 -16.65 -17.82 -21.21
CA VAL A 223 -17.98 -17.81 -20.58
C VAL A 223 -17.85 -17.64 -19.07
N MET A 224 -16.98 -18.42 -18.41
CA MET A 224 -16.73 -18.31 -16.97
C MET A 224 -16.17 -16.94 -16.58
N LEU A 225 -15.27 -16.37 -17.37
CA LEU A 225 -14.73 -15.02 -17.15
C LEU A 225 -15.85 -13.96 -17.19
N VAL A 226 -16.76 -14.05 -18.17
CA VAL A 226 -17.90 -13.13 -18.27
C VAL A 226 -18.85 -13.31 -17.09
N LEU A 227 -19.25 -14.54 -16.78
CA LEU A 227 -20.16 -14.83 -15.67
C LEU A 227 -19.57 -14.38 -14.33
N ASN A 228 -18.30 -14.67 -14.06
CA ASN A 228 -17.61 -14.20 -12.87
C ASN A 228 -17.59 -12.67 -12.80
N THR A 229 -17.30 -12.00 -13.92
CA THR A 229 -17.28 -10.53 -14.00
C THR A 229 -18.67 -9.94 -13.70
N VAL A 230 -19.74 -10.54 -14.21
CA VAL A 230 -21.11 -10.10 -13.92
C VAL A 230 -21.44 -10.30 -12.44
N CYS A 231 -21.13 -11.47 -11.88
CA CYS A 231 -21.34 -11.73 -10.45
C CYS A 231 -20.58 -10.73 -9.56
N ASP A 232 -19.31 -10.43 -9.89
CA ASP A 232 -18.50 -9.47 -9.14
C ASP A 232 -19.01 -8.03 -9.27
N ALA A 233 -19.45 -7.63 -10.47
CA ALA A 233 -20.05 -6.33 -10.68
C ALA A 233 -21.34 -6.18 -9.86
N LEU A 234 -22.19 -7.22 -9.85
CA LEU A 234 -23.41 -7.25 -9.05
C LEU A 234 -23.11 -7.23 -7.55
N GLU A 235 -22.12 -8.00 -7.09
CA GLU A 235 -21.65 -7.98 -5.70
C GLU A 235 -21.15 -6.59 -5.28
N PHE A 236 -20.35 -5.94 -6.14
CA PHE A 236 -19.86 -4.59 -5.89
C PHE A 236 -21.00 -3.55 -5.86
N ILE A 237 -21.94 -3.61 -6.79
CA ILE A 237 -23.12 -2.73 -6.82
C ILE A 237 -23.99 -2.97 -5.58
N ALA A 238 -24.27 -4.24 -5.25
CA ALA A 238 -25.01 -4.61 -4.06
C ALA A 238 -24.30 -4.07 -2.81
N THR A 239 -22.98 -4.19 -2.71
CA THR A 239 -22.18 -3.65 -1.60
C THR A 239 -22.24 -2.13 -1.56
N ALA A 240 -22.21 -1.44 -2.69
CA ALA A 240 -22.39 0.02 -2.71
C ALA A 240 -23.80 0.45 -2.26
N MET A 241 -24.82 -0.37 -2.53
CA MET A 241 -26.22 -0.03 -2.25
C MET A 241 -26.69 -0.49 -0.86
N PHE A 242 -26.56 -1.77 -0.49
CA PHE A 242 -27.19 -2.32 0.70
C PHE A 242 -26.49 -3.54 1.33
N LEU A 243 -25.67 -4.29 0.59
CA LEU A 243 -24.93 -5.42 1.13
C LEU A 243 -23.82 -4.90 2.06
N LYS A 244 -23.74 -5.48 3.25
CA LYS A 244 -22.80 -5.09 4.29
C LYS A 244 -22.22 -6.34 4.92
N ASP A 245 -20.97 -6.25 5.33
CA ASP A 245 -20.37 -7.21 6.24
C ASP A 245 -21.20 -7.33 7.50
N THR A 246 -21.20 -8.54 8.06
CA THR A 246 -21.64 -8.77 9.43
C THR A 246 -21.01 -7.73 10.34
N GLU A 247 -21.77 -7.18 11.29
CA GLU A 247 -21.20 -6.23 12.23
C GLU A 247 -20.14 -6.95 13.06
N THR A 248 -18.89 -6.54 12.87
CA THR A 248 -17.74 -7.13 13.54
C THR A 248 -17.12 -6.13 14.50
N PRO A 249 -16.52 -6.57 15.61
CA PRO A 249 -15.84 -5.67 16.52
C PRO A 249 -14.59 -4.99 15.93
N ILE A 250 -14.13 -5.41 14.74
CA ILE A 250 -12.99 -4.79 14.03
C ILE A 250 -13.41 -3.83 12.91
N LYS A 251 -14.69 -3.80 12.53
CA LYS A 251 -15.25 -2.85 11.53
C LYS A 251 -15.21 -1.42 12.06
N GLY A 252 -15.43 -1.28 13.37
CA GLY A 252 -15.47 0.00 14.04
C GLY A 252 -16.67 0.86 13.61
N ASN A 253 -16.80 2.04 14.21
CA ASN A 253 -17.84 2.98 13.83
C ASN A 253 -17.23 4.16 13.06
N PHE A 254 -17.44 4.15 11.75
CA PHE A 254 -16.95 5.15 10.80
C PHE A 254 -17.72 6.49 10.86
N ARG A 255 -18.87 6.54 11.55
CA ARG A 255 -19.68 7.77 11.68
C ARG A 255 -19.16 8.73 12.75
N LEU A 256 -18.24 8.28 13.61
CA LEU A 256 -17.87 9.01 14.84
C LEU A 256 -16.71 10.01 14.71
N SER A 257 -15.93 10.04 13.62
CA SER A 257 -14.98 11.14 13.28
C SER A 257 -14.15 10.76 12.04
N THR A 258 -13.86 11.73 11.17
CA THR A 258 -12.89 11.61 10.06
C THR A 258 -11.44 11.90 10.46
N SER A 259 -11.21 12.48 11.64
CA SER A 259 -9.88 12.76 12.19
C SER A 259 -9.68 11.92 13.44
N LYS A 260 -9.36 10.64 13.25
CA LYS A 260 -9.04 9.72 14.32
C LYS A 260 -7.53 9.57 14.41
N ARG A 261 -7.01 9.58 15.64
CA ARG A 261 -5.62 9.23 15.92
C ARG A 261 -5.44 7.73 15.69
N MET A 262 -4.85 7.38 14.55
CA MET A 262 -4.63 5.98 14.17
C MET A 262 -3.31 5.49 14.75
N ARG A 263 -3.23 4.22 15.14
CA ARG A 263 -1.98 3.59 15.56
C ARG A 263 -1.41 2.79 14.39
N VAL A 264 -0.12 2.94 14.12
CA VAL A 264 0.57 2.21 13.06
C VAL A 264 1.64 1.33 13.69
N VAL A 265 1.51 0.02 13.54
CA VAL A 265 2.49 -0.95 14.03
C VAL A 265 3.01 -1.80 12.88
N HIS A 266 4.17 -2.42 13.07
CA HIS A 266 4.72 -3.34 12.07
C HIS A 266 5.39 -4.54 12.72
N ARG A 267 5.49 -5.61 11.94
CA ARG A 267 6.22 -6.84 12.28
C ARG A 267 6.92 -7.34 11.02
N THR A 268 8.16 -7.77 11.16
CA THR A 268 8.91 -8.34 10.04
C THR A 268 9.12 -9.83 10.26
N VAL A 269 8.84 -10.62 9.21
CA VAL A 269 9.02 -12.07 9.20
C VAL A 269 9.93 -12.51 8.05
N SER A 270 10.38 -13.76 8.11
CA SER A 270 11.17 -14.37 7.03
C SER A 270 10.35 -14.48 5.75
N PHE A 271 10.86 -13.92 4.65
CA PHE A 271 10.22 -14.10 3.34
C PHE A 271 10.41 -15.52 2.79
N ASP A 272 11.46 -16.23 3.23
CA ASP A 272 11.67 -17.62 2.83
C ASP A 272 10.60 -18.56 3.39
N ASP A 273 10.05 -18.27 4.57
CA ASP A 273 8.94 -19.05 5.13
C ASP A 273 7.71 -18.98 4.21
N LEU A 274 7.41 -17.79 3.69
CA LEU A 274 6.35 -17.58 2.70
C LEU A 274 6.66 -18.28 1.38
N LYS A 275 7.92 -18.26 0.90
CA LYS A 275 8.33 -18.97 -0.31
C LYS A 275 8.23 -20.49 -0.15
N LEU A 276 8.58 -21.03 1.01
CA LEU A 276 8.49 -22.45 1.33
C LEU A 276 7.04 -22.92 1.21
N ILE A 277 6.12 -22.25 1.93
CA ILE A 277 4.69 -22.57 1.87
C ILE A 277 4.17 -22.43 0.44
N LYS A 278 4.50 -21.32 -0.24
CA LYS A 278 4.12 -21.07 -1.63
C LYS A 278 4.52 -22.24 -2.54
N ASN A 279 5.77 -22.69 -2.46
CA ASN A 279 6.30 -23.72 -3.35
C ASN A 279 5.68 -25.09 -3.04
N ALA A 280 5.59 -25.47 -1.77
CA ALA A 280 5.00 -26.75 -1.36
C ALA A 280 3.52 -26.84 -1.72
N MET A 281 2.77 -25.74 -1.53
CA MET A 281 1.33 -25.70 -1.82
C MET A 281 1.00 -25.33 -3.28
N LYS A 282 2.01 -25.11 -4.13
CA LYS A 282 1.85 -24.66 -5.53
C LYS A 282 1.00 -23.39 -5.67
N MET A 283 1.25 -22.41 -4.80
CA MET A 283 0.51 -21.15 -4.72
C MET A 283 1.37 -19.95 -5.14
N THR A 284 0.81 -18.74 -5.05
CA THR A 284 1.53 -17.46 -5.14
C THR A 284 1.71 -16.85 -3.75
N VAL A 285 2.64 -15.90 -3.59
CA VAL A 285 2.86 -15.21 -2.31
C VAL A 285 1.59 -14.53 -1.81
N ASN A 286 0.81 -13.92 -2.71
CA ASN A 286 -0.45 -13.27 -2.33
C ASN A 286 -1.44 -14.26 -1.71
N ASP A 287 -1.50 -15.49 -2.24
CA ASP A 287 -2.39 -16.53 -1.71
C ASP A 287 -1.97 -16.92 -0.29
N VAL A 288 -0.66 -17.06 -0.05
CA VAL A 288 -0.11 -17.37 1.29
C VAL A 288 -0.39 -16.22 2.26
N VAL A 289 -0.06 -14.99 1.89
CA VAL A 289 -0.25 -13.83 2.79
C VAL A 289 -1.73 -13.65 3.14
N LEU A 290 -2.65 -13.80 2.17
CA LEU A 290 -4.09 -13.72 2.44
C LEU A 290 -4.58 -14.87 3.34
N GLY A 291 -4.18 -16.11 3.06
CA GLY A 291 -4.58 -17.26 3.89
C GLY A 291 -4.02 -17.20 5.32
N VAL A 292 -2.77 -16.78 5.49
CA VAL A 292 -2.17 -16.53 6.82
C VAL A 292 -2.90 -15.38 7.52
N SER A 293 -3.29 -14.33 6.80
CA SER A 293 -4.07 -13.22 7.37
C SER A 293 -5.47 -13.68 7.80
N GLN A 294 -6.11 -14.58 7.04
CA GLN A 294 -7.37 -15.20 7.46
C GLN A 294 -7.20 -16.00 8.75
N ALA A 295 -6.15 -16.81 8.85
CA ALA A 295 -5.84 -17.60 10.05
C ALA A 295 -5.55 -16.70 11.26
N GLY A 296 -4.65 -15.73 11.12
CA GLY A 296 -4.27 -14.81 12.20
C GLY A 296 -5.43 -13.95 12.69
N LEU A 297 -6.25 -13.43 11.77
CA LEU A 297 -7.45 -12.68 12.14
C LEU A 297 -8.50 -13.58 12.80
N SER A 298 -8.63 -14.83 12.35
CA SER A 298 -9.51 -15.82 12.99
C SER A 298 -9.05 -16.14 14.40
N GLN A 299 -7.75 -16.27 14.63
CA GLN A 299 -7.18 -16.49 15.97
C GLN A 299 -7.40 -15.28 16.88
N TYR A 300 -7.15 -14.06 16.36
CA TYR A 300 -7.37 -12.82 17.10
C TYR A 300 -8.85 -12.65 17.50
N LEU A 301 -9.77 -12.88 16.57
CA LEU A 301 -11.21 -12.73 16.81
C LEU A 301 -11.81 -13.90 17.61
N LYS A 302 -11.28 -15.12 17.49
CA LYS A 302 -11.72 -16.30 18.26
C LYS A 302 -11.70 -16.02 19.75
N ARG A 303 -10.63 -15.38 20.24
CA ARG A 303 -10.47 -15.07 21.67
C ARG A 303 -11.59 -14.17 22.20
N ARG A 304 -12.29 -13.47 21.32
CA ARG A 304 -13.12 -12.34 21.69
C ARG A 304 -14.57 -12.48 21.23
N TYR A 305 -14.87 -13.09 20.07
CA TYR A 305 -16.18 -12.92 19.40
C TYR A 305 -16.74 -14.06 18.50
N GLY A 306 -16.04 -15.16 18.26
CA GLY A 306 -16.57 -16.30 17.46
C GLY A 306 -16.41 -16.17 15.93
N ASN A 307 -17.20 -16.94 15.15
CA ASN A 307 -17.08 -17.02 13.68
C ASN A 307 -17.76 -15.84 12.97
N ILE A 308 -17.09 -15.26 11.97
CA ILE A 308 -17.49 -14.02 11.28
C ILE A 308 -17.21 -14.14 9.77
N TYR A 309 -18.02 -13.50 8.93
CA TYR A 309 -17.73 -13.34 7.50
C TYR A 309 -17.37 -11.88 7.23
N LEU A 310 -16.32 -11.67 6.45
CA LEU A 310 -15.68 -10.39 6.22
C LEU A 310 -15.50 -10.21 4.73
N PHE A 311 -15.62 -8.99 4.21
CA PHE A 311 -15.26 -8.68 2.85
C PHE A 311 -14.16 -7.60 2.87
N LEU A 312 -13.20 -7.78 1.98
CA LEU A 312 -11.94 -7.08 1.97
C LEU A 312 -11.77 -6.33 0.65
N LEU A 313 -11.40 -5.06 0.71
CA LEU A 313 -11.00 -4.35 -0.49
C LEU A 313 -9.51 -4.53 -0.77
N MET A 314 -9.21 -5.21 -1.87
CA MET A 314 -7.85 -5.43 -2.38
C MET A 314 -7.56 -4.48 -3.53
N ASN A 315 -6.39 -3.83 -3.48
CA ASN A 315 -5.85 -3.09 -4.61
C ASN A 315 -5.02 -4.04 -5.49
N ILE A 316 -5.47 -4.29 -6.71
CA ILE A 316 -4.68 -5.06 -7.70
C ILE A 316 -4.62 -4.23 -8.97
N TYR A 317 -3.50 -3.53 -9.18
CA TYR A 317 -3.15 -3.06 -10.51
C TYR A 317 -1.71 -3.43 -10.83
N LYS A 318 -1.54 -4.24 -11.88
CA LYS A 318 -0.24 -4.59 -12.45
C LYS A 318 0.06 -3.59 -13.56
N GLN A 319 0.92 -2.62 -13.28
CA GLN A 319 1.62 -1.87 -14.32
C GLN A 319 3.12 -2.11 -14.16
N ASP A 320 3.83 -2.21 -15.28
CA ASP A 320 5.27 -2.41 -15.24
C ASP A 320 5.95 -1.09 -14.85
N LEU A 321 6.70 -1.11 -13.73
CA LEU A 321 7.35 0.09 -13.21
C LEU A 321 8.47 0.58 -14.15
N ALA A 322 9.06 -0.32 -14.93
CA ALA A 322 10.05 0.02 -15.95
C ALA A 322 9.45 0.91 -17.06
N ASP A 323 8.19 0.65 -17.45
CA ASP A 323 7.48 1.44 -18.45
C ASP A 323 7.13 2.85 -17.96
N ILE A 324 6.93 3.02 -16.64
CA ILE A 324 6.65 4.32 -16.00
C ILE A 324 7.91 5.18 -15.86
N MET A 325 9.07 4.55 -15.62
CA MET A 325 10.35 5.25 -15.39
C MET A 325 11.19 5.45 -16.67
N ALA A 326 10.79 4.88 -17.81
CA ALA A 326 11.50 5.05 -19.08
C ALA A 326 11.42 6.51 -19.59
N LYS A 327 12.58 7.10 -19.96
CA LYS A 327 12.65 8.44 -20.56
C LYS A 327 11.79 8.51 -21.84
N GLY A 328 10.85 9.45 -21.88
CA GLY A 328 9.97 9.66 -23.04
C GLY A 328 8.78 8.70 -23.12
N SER A 329 8.50 7.91 -22.07
CA SER A 329 7.30 7.08 -22.04
C SER A 329 6.03 7.96 -22.02
N LYS A 330 5.03 7.59 -22.83
CA LYS A 330 3.70 8.20 -22.81
C LYS A 330 2.86 7.75 -21.60
N CYS A 331 3.45 7.00 -20.66
CA CYS A 331 2.76 6.53 -19.46
C CYS A 331 2.42 7.73 -18.57
N THR A 332 1.15 8.06 -18.51
CA THR A 332 0.65 9.18 -17.70
C THR A 332 0.72 8.81 -16.22
N TRP A 333 1.63 9.48 -15.51
CA TRP A 333 1.74 9.43 -14.06
C TRP A 333 0.41 9.82 -13.40
N GLY A 334 -0.19 8.93 -12.60
CA GLY A 334 -1.45 9.16 -11.91
C GLY A 334 -1.91 7.96 -11.10
N ASN A 335 -2.94 8.16 -10.28
CA ASN A 335 -3.51 7.08 -9.46
C ASN A 335 -4.40 6.15 -10.30
N TRP A 336 -3.94 4.92 -10.53
CA TRP A 336 -4.67 3.86 -11.24
C TRP A 336 -5.02 2.75 -10.24
N ILE A 337 -6.14 2.95 -9.53
CA ILE A 337 -6.56 2.08 -8.44
C ILE A 337 -7.84 1.37 -8.84
N GLY A 338 -7.77 0.04 -8.88
CA GLY A 338 -8.91 -0.86 -9.02
C GLY A 338 -9.17 -1.58 -7.70
N TYR A 339 -10.44 -1.80 -7.39
CA TYR A 339 -10.87 -2.44 -6.15
C TYR A 339 -11.44 -3.82 -6.45
N ILE A 340 -11.09 -4.79 -5.63
CA ILE A 340 -11.70 -6.13 -5.60
C ILE A 340 -12.26 -6.35 -4.20
N ILE A 341 -13.51 -6.77 -4.11
CA ILE A 341 -14.13 -7.25 -2.88
C ILE A 341 -13.76 -8.72 -2.71
N PHE A 342 -12.98 -9.04 -1.69
CA PHE A 342 -12.49 -10.38 -1.41
C PHE A 342 -13.15 -10.91 -0.13
N PRO A 343 -13.95 -11.99 -0.20
CA PRO A 343 -14.56 -12.57 1.00
C PRO A 343 -13.52 -13.26 1.89
N PHE A 344 -13.23 -12.67 3.05
CA PHE A 344 -12.53 -13.27 4.17
C PHE A 344 -13.50 -14.10 5.01
N SER A 345 -13.31 -15.41 5.04
CA SER A 345 -13.99 -16.27 6.02
C SER A 345 -13.16 -16.32 7.30
N ILE A 346 -13.72 -15.79 8.39
CA ILE A 346 -13.19 -15.95 9.76
C ILE A 346 -13.95 -17.11 10.39
N ALA A 347 -13.35 -18.27 10.34
CA ALA A 347 -13.92 -19.48 10.92
C ALA A 347 -12.82 -20.26 11.60
N PHE A 348 -13.18 -20.95 12.68
CA PHE A 348 -12.31 -21.98 13.23
C PHE A 348 -12.14 -23.10 12.20
N CYS A 349 -10.90 -23.50 11.96
CA CYS A 349 -10.54 -24.61 11.10
C CYS A 349 -9.56 -25.50 11.89
N ASP A 350 -9.88 -26.79 12.00
CA ASP A 350 -8.98 -27.77 12.64
C ASP A 350 -7.71 -27.97 11.80
N ASP A 351 -7.85 -27.92 10.47
CA ASP A 351 -6.73 -27.97 9.53
C ASP A 351 -6.16 -26.55 9.30
N PRO A 352 -4.90 -26.25 9.70
CA PRO A 352 -4.28 -24.95 9.47
C PRO A 352 -4.13 -24.61 7.98
N LEU A 353 -4.10 -25.59 7.09
CA LEU A 353 -3.97 -25.39 5.65
C LEU A 353 -5.29 -25.01 4.97
N GLU A 354 -6.42 -25.17 5.64
CA GLU A 354 -7.75 -24.88 5.07
C GLU A 354 -7.90 -23.40 4.70
N HIS A 355 -7.35 -22.49 5.52
CA HIS A 355 -7.33 -21.06 5.20
C HIS A 355 -6.54 -20.77 3.91
N LEU A 356 -5.42 -21.47 3.66
CA LEU A 356 -4.65 -21.34 2.42
C LEU A 356 -5.44 -21.84 1.21
N ARG A 357 -6.07 -23.01 1.31
CA ARG A 357 -6.85 -23.60 0.20
C ARG A 357 -8.03 -22.70 -0.16
N ARG A 358 -8.72 -22.15 0.85
CA ARG A 358 -9.82 -21.21 0.66
C ARG A 358 -9.34 -19.91 0.02
N ALA A 359 -8.27 -19.31 0.54
CA ALA A 359 -7.68 -18.11 -0.05
C ALA A 359 -7.34 -18.34 -1.52
N LYS A 360 -6.66 -19.44 -1.85
CA LYS A 360 -6.30 -19.81 -3.23
C LYS A 360 -7.52 -19.92 -4.13
N SER A 361 -8.56 -20.64 -3.71
CA SER A 361 -9.79 -20.84 -4.49
C SER A 361 -10.47 -19.50 -4.82
N ILE A 362 -10.60 -18.62 -3.83
CA ILE A 362 -11.23 -17.30 -4.01
C ILE A 362 -10.37 -16.43 -4.93
N ILE A 363 -9.05 -16.39 -4.72
CA ILE A 363 -8.13 -15.58 -5.55
C ILE A 363 -8.16 -16.06 -7.00
N ASP A 364 -8.10 -17.37 -7.26
CA ASP A 364 -8.15 -17.90 -8.61
C ASP A 364 -9.46 -17.53 -9.32
N ARG A 365 -10.58 -17.59 -8.59
CA ARG A 365 -11.88 -17.16 -9.11
C ARG A 365 -11.91 -15.66 -9.40
N LYS A 366 -11.40 -14.82 -8.50
CA LYS A 366 -11.32 -13.35 -8.68
C LYS A 366 -10.31 -12.94 -9.75
N LYS A 367 -9.24 -13.72 -9.99
CA LYS A 367 -8.33 -13.53 -11.14
C LYS A 367 -9.02 -13.84 -12.47
N ASN A 368 -10.01 -14.72 -12.47
CA ASN A 368 -10.85 -15.02 -13.61
C ASN A 368 -12.09 -14.09 -13.67
N SER A 369 -11.86 -12.79 -13.43
CA SER A 369 -12.86 -11.72 -13.46
C SER A 369 -12.20 -10.40 -13.82
N PHE A 370 -12.94 -9.50 -14.48
CA PHE A 370 -12.51 -8.12 -14.73
C PHE A 370 -12.92 -7.14 -13.62
N GLU A 371 -13.24 -7.61 -12.41
CA GLU A 371 -13.72 -6.77 -11.29
C GLU A 371 -12.89 -5.50 -11.07
N ALA A 372 -11.57 -5.62 -10.90
CA ALA A 372 -10.68 -4.47 -10.65
C ALA A 372 -10.72 -3.42 -11.78
N LEU A 373 -10.80 -3.88 -13.04
CA LEU A 373 -10.88 -3.00 -14.20
C LEU A 373 -12.25 -2.33 -14.29
N LEU A 374 -13.31 -3.10 -14.03
CA LEU A 374 -14.68 -2.62 -14.06
C LEU A 374 -14.93 -1.58 -12.96
N THR A 375 -14.45 -1.80 -11.74
CA THR A 375 -14.56 -0.84 -10.63
C THR A 375 -13.81 0.46 -10.93
N PHE A 376 -12.65 0.39 -11.58
CA PHE A 376 -11.93 1.57 -12.05
C PHE A 376 -12.71 2.35 -13.13
N ILE A 377 -13.24 1.66 -14.15
CA ILE A 377 -14.01 2.29 -15.23
C ILE A 377 -15.29 2.92 -14.69
N VAL A 378 -16.05 2.19 -13.88
CA VAL A 378 -17.29 2.67 -13.26
C VAL A 378 -17.02 3.85 -12.33
N GLY A 379 -15.97 3.77 -11.49
CA GLY A 379 -15.58 4.88 -10.62
C GLY A 379 -15.26 6.16 -11.40
N ASN A 380 -14.53 6.04 -12.51
CA ASN A 380 -14.26 7.17 -13.41
C ASN A 380 -15.53 7.72 -14.07
N PHE A 381 -16.44 6.84 -14.50
CA PHE A 381 -17.72 7.26 -15.06
C PHE A 381 -18.54 8.03 -14.02
N VAL A 382 -18.67 7.49 -12.80
CA VAL A 382 -19.40 8.12 -11.70
C VAL A 382 -18.82 9.49 -11.38
N LEU A 383 -17.49 9.62 -11.30
CA LEU A 383 -16.83 10.88 -11.01
C LEU A 383 -17.07 11.92 -12.12
N LYS A 384 -17.00 11.53 -13.39
CA LYS A 384 -17.22 12.44 -14.52
C LYS A 384 -18.68 12.86 -14.65
N SER A 385 -19.62 11.96 -14.39
CA SER A 385 -21.06 12.18 -14.58
C SER A 385 -21.72 12.87 -13.37
N PHE A 386 -21.34 12.51 -12.14
CA PHE A 386 -22.00 12.98 -10.92
C PHE A 386 -21.12 13.87 -10.03
N GLY A 387 -19.85 14.07 -10.40
CA GLY A 387 -18.90 14.90 -9.66
C GLY A 387 -18.21 14.18 -8.50
N VAL A 388 -17.17 14.85 -7.97
CA VAL A 388 -16.26 14.28 -6.96
C VAL A 388 -16.95 13.97 -5.64
N GLN A 389 -17.86 14.83 -5.19
CA GLN A 389 -18.56 14.65 -3.90
C GLN A 389 -19.40 13.36 -3.90
N ARG A 390 -20.26 13.18 -4.91
CA ARG A 390 -21.08 11.97 -5.04
C ARG A 390 -20.23 10.71 -5.22
N ALA A 391 -19.15 10.79 -5.99
CA ALA A 391 -18.22 9.68 -6.13
C ALA A 391 -17.55 9.32 -4.79
N ALA A 392 -17.18 10.31 -3.98
CA ALA A 392 -16.62 10.12 -2.65
C ALA A 392 -17.62 9.49 -1.69
N ASP A 393 -18.87 9.96 -1.70
CA ASP A 393 -19.95 9.41 -0.87
C ASP A 393 -20.21 7.93 -1.20
N ILE A 394 -20.25 7.58 -2.49
CA ILE A 394 -20.44 6.20 -2.95
C ILE A 394 -19.25 5.34 -2.50
N LEU A 395 -18.02 5.77 -2.76
CA LEU A 395 -16.84 4.99 -2.38
C LEU A 395 -16.74 4.83 -0.86
N LYS A 396 -16.98 5.89 -0.10
CA LYS A 396 -17.04 5.84 1.37
C LYS A 396 -18.11 4.87 1.83
N ARG A 397 -19.30 4.88 1.24
CA ARG A 397 -20.38 3.94 1.58
C ARG A 397 -19.96 2.50 1.30
N THR A 398 -19.39 2.21 0.13
CA THR A 398 -18.89 0.87 -0.21
C THR A 398 -17.84 0.40 0.79
N LEU A 399 -16.84 1.24 1.09
CA LEU A 399 -15.81 0.93 2.09
C LEU A 399 -16.37 0.76 3.51
N SER A 400 -17.37 1.57 3.88
CA SER A 400 -18.01 1.46 5.20
C SER A 400 -18.88 0.21 5.35
N ASN A 401 -19.25 -0.41 4.22
CA ASN A 401 -19.98 -1.66 4.20
C ASN A 401 -19.04 -2.86 4.29
N THR A 402 -17.75 -2.70 3.98
CA THR A 402 -16.68 -3.69 4.20
C THR A 402 -15.99 -3.47 5.55
N THR A 403 -15.23 -4.46 6.02
CA THR A 403 -14.63 -4.38 7.36
C THR A 403 -13.20 -3.86 7.38
N MET A 404 -12.36 -4.24 6.41
CA MET A 404 -10.95 -3.87 6.42
C MET A 404 -10.39 -3.68 5.00
N SER A 405 -9.24 -3.01 4.91
CA SER A 405 -8.45 -2.87 3.68
C SER A 405 -7.18 -3.71 3.74
N PHE A 406 -6.76 -4.21 2.57
CA PHE A 406 -5.57 -5.05 2.46
C PHE A 406 -4.82 -4.71 1.17
N SER A 407 -3.49 -4.64 1.27
CA SER A 407 -2.64 -4.38 0.12
C SER A 407 -1.30 -5.07 0.28
N ASN A 408 -0.76 -5.59 -0.81
CA ASN A 408 0.57 -6.19 -0.84
C ASN A 408 1.39 -5.56 -1.96
N LEU A 409 2.55 -5.01 -1.60
CA LEU A 409 3.49 -4.36 -2.50
C LEU A 409 4.79 -5.13 -2.55
N VAL A 410 5.26 -5.35 -3.77
CA VAL A 410 6.55 -6.00 -4.02
C VAL A 410 7.64 -4.95 -3.96
N GLY A 411 8.64 -5.13 -3.11
CA GLY A 411 9.76 -4.20 -2.99
C GLY A 411 11.09 -4.78 -3.48
N PRO A 412 12.19 -4.03 -3.27
CA PRO A 412 13.52 -4.36 -3.76
C PRO A 412 14.04 -5.71 -3.26
N ILE A 413 14.77 -6.41 -4.13
CA ILE A 413 15.36 -7.72 -3.82
C ILE A 413 16.76 -7.61 -3.23
N GLU A 414 17.47 -6.51 -3.51
CA GLU A 414 18.78 -6.23 -2.96
C GLU A 414 18.70 -5.28 -1.75
N GLU A 415 19.81 -5.17 -1.04
CA GLU A 415 19.95 -4.16 0.00
C GLU A 415 20.04 -2.76 -0.62
N ILE A 416 19.24 -1.84 -0.08
CA ILE A 416 19.15 -0.46 -0.54
C ILE A 416 19.54 0.51 0.57
N GLY A 417 20.11 1.65 0.18
CA GLY A 417 20.38 2.78 1.07
C GLY A 417 19.44 3.95 0.75
N PHE A 418 18.83 4.53 1.77
CA PHE A 418 18.09 5.79 1.71
C PHE A 418 19.10 6.95 1.79
N TYR A 419 19.42 7.57 0.65
CA TYR A 419 20.46 8.60 0.53
C TYR A 419 21.78 8.23 1.25
N GLY A 420 22.29 7.03 0.98
CA GLY A 420 23.53 6.52 1.57
C GLY A 420 23.38 5.88 2.96
N HIS A 421 22.17 5.83 3.54
CA HIS A 421 21.91 5.18 4.83
C HIS A 421 21.23 3.82 4.59
N PRO A 422 21.91 2.67 4.84
CA PRO A 422 21.33 1.35 4.57
C PRO A 422 20.00 1.12 5.30
N VAL A 423 19.01 0.60 4.58
CA VAL A 423 17.65 0.35 5.09
C VAL A 423 17.57 -1.03 5.73
N THR A 424 16.99 -1.10 6.93
CA THR A 424 16.71 -2.36 7.65
C THR A 424 15.34 -2.93 7.29
N TYR A 425 14.32 -2.06 7.24
CA TYR A 425 12.94 -2.41 6.91
C TYR A 425 12.20 -1.20 6.34
N MET A 426 11.11 -1.49 5.60
CA MET A 426 10.13 -0.49 5.17
C MET A 426 8.74 -0.96 5.60
N ALA A 427 8.00 -0.10 6.28
CA ALA A 427 6.66 -0.36 6.80
C ALA A 427 5.66 0.70 6.29
N PRO A 428 5.22 0.60 5.02
CA PRO A 428 4.23 1.52 4.45
C PRO A 428 2.83 1.16 4.90
N SER A 429 2.01 2.17 5.17
CA SER A 429 0.58 2.02 5.39
C SER A 429 -0.19 3.28 4.98
N VAL A 430 -1.52 3.22 5.06
CA VAL A 430 -2.43 4.30 4.67
C VAL A 430 -3.40 4.60 5.82
N TYR A 431 -3.86 5.84 5.90
CA TYR A 431 -4.92 6.28 6.80
C TYR A 431 -5.81 7.35 6.14
N GLY A 432 -6.97 7.62 6.74
CA GLY A 432 -7.94 8.63 6.25
C GLY A 432 -9.12 8.07 5.46
N HIS A 433 -9.16 6.74 5.25
CA HIS A 433 -10.34 6.03 4.75
C HIS A 433 -11.17 5.43 5.93
N PRO A 434 -12.42 4.98 5.69
CA PRO A 434 -13.35 4.62 6.77
C PRO A 434 -12.99 3.39 7.63
N HIS A 435 -12.05 2.55 7.20
CA HIS A 435 -11.76 1.29 7.88
C HIS A 435 -10.98 1.49 9.18
N ALA A 436 -11.39 0.78 10.23
CA ALA A 436 -10.69 0.74 11.50
C ALA A 436 -9.46 -0.19 11.48
N LEU A 437 -9.32 -1.08 10.48
CA LEU A 437 -8.16 -1.92 10.27
C LEU A 437 -7.71 -1.86 8.82
N THR A 438 -6.41 -1.66 8.62
CA THR A 438 -5.77 -1.73 7.32
C THR A 438 -4.49 -2.54 7.43
N MET A 439 -4.36 -3.56 6.58
CA MET A 439 -3.20 -4.45 6.54
C MET A 439 -2.39 -4.19 5.26
N HIS A 440 -1.13 -3.83 5.41
CA HIS A 440 -0.20 -3.66 4.31
C HIS A 440 0.95 -4.66 4.44
N PHE A 441 1.36 -5.21 3.30
CA PHE A 441 2.49 -6.11 3.20
C PHE A 441 3.49 -5.54 2.22
N GLN A 442 4.77 -5.56 2.60
CA GLN A 442 5.85 -5.04 1.79
C GLN A 442 7.02 -6.01 1.86
N SER A 443 7.40 -6.59 0.72
CA SER A 443 8.63 -7.39 0.64
C SER A 443 9.85 -6.47 0.53
N TYR A 444 10.95 -6.83 1.19
CA TYR A 444 12.24 -6.17 1.04
C TYR A 444 13.35 -7.19 1.33
N MET A 445 14.27 -7.39 0.39
CA MET A 445 15.26 -8.47 0.43
C MET A 445 14.60 -9.83 0.71
N ASN A 446 15.00 -10.49 1.79
CA ASN A 446 14.46 -11.76 2.25
C ASN A 446 13.50 -11.60 3.44
N LYS A 447 12.88 -10.43 3.57
CA LYS A 447 11.97 -10.10 4.66
C LYS A 447 10.61 -9.68 4.09
N MET A 448 9.55 -10.04 4.80
CA MET A 448 8.21 -9.51 4.59
C MET A 448 7.84 -8.67 5.80
N THR A 449 7.54 -7.39 5.57
CA THR A 449 7.05 -6.49 6.62
C THR A 449 5.54 -6.35 6.51
N ILE A 450 4.87 -6.62 7.62
CA ILE A 450 3.45 -6.41 7.82
C ILE A 450 3.29 -5.08 8.52
N SER A 451 2.47 -4.18 8.00
CA SER A 451 2.17 -2.88 8.59
C SER A 451 0.67 -2.79 8.82
N LEU A 452 0.26 -2.56 10.06
CA LEU A 452 -1.13 -2.43 10.45
C LEU A 452 -1.40 -0.97 10.81
N THR A 453 -2.38 -0.35 10.15
CA THR A 453 -2.99 0.89 10.65
C THR A 453 -4.31 0.54 11.31
N VAL A 454 -4.46 0.91 12.59
CA VAL A 454 -5.66 0.60 13.36
C VAL A 454 -6.26 1.81 14.06
N ASP A 455 -7.58 1.81 14.21
CA ASP A 455 -8.28 2.66 15.17
C ASP A 455 -8.09 2.05 16.57
N PRO A 456 -7.36 2.70 17.49
CA PRO A 456 -7.08 2.14 18.82
C PRO A 456 -8.33 1.99 19.69
N THR A 457 -9.44 2.66 19.36
CA THR A 457 -10.73 2.49 20.05
C THR A 457 -11.44 1.19 19.67
N VAL A 458 -11.04 0.58 18.54
CA VAL A 458 -11.61 -0.65 17.98
C VAL A 458 -10.66 -1.82 18.21
N ILE A 459 -9.39 -1.66 17.87
CA ILE A 459 -8.31 -2.63 18.08
C ILE A 459 -7.34 -2.06 19.11
N SER A 460 -7.56 -2.41 20.36
CA SER A 460 -6.77 -1.92 21.49
C SER A 460 -5.31 -2.42 21.48
N ASP A 461 -5.09 -3.65 21.00
CA ASP A 461 -3.76 -4.27 20.95
C ASP A 461 -3.43 -4.82 19.54
N PRO A 462 -2.97 -3.94 18.63
CA PRO A 462 -2.54 -4.35 17.30
C PRO A 462 -1.23 -5.17 17.28
N TYR A 463 -0.37 -5.10 18.31
CA TYR A 463 0.80 -5.98 18.35
C TYR A 463 0.39 -7.43 18.54
N ARG A 464 -0.65 -7.67 19.35
CA ARG A 464 -1.20 -9.02 19.48
C ARG A 464 -1.72 -9.57 18.16
N LEU A 465 -2.33 -8.74 17.31
CA LEU A 465 -2.76 -9.15 15.98
C LEU A 465 -1.55 -9.49 15.08
N CYS A 466 -0.44 -8.76 15.18
CA CYS A 466 0.81 -9.14 14.52
C CYS A 466 1.34 -10.48 15.03
N ASP A 467 1.29 -10.72 16.34
CA ASP A 467 1.76 -11.97 16.96
C ASP A 467 0.91 -13.17 16.51
N ASP A 468 -0.41 -13.03 16.49
CA ASP A 468 -1.35 -14.07 16.02
C ASP A 468 -1.15 -14.36 14.52
N TRP A 469 -0.85 -13.34 13.72
CA TRP A 469 -0.49 -13.53 12.32
C TRP A 469 0.82 -14.32 12.17
N GLU A 470 1.84 -13.97 12.94
CA GLU A 470 3.14 -14.66 12.90
C GLU A 470 3.04 -16.09 13.41
N GLU A 471 2.30 -16.33 14.48
CA GLU A 471 2.02 -17.66 15.00
C GLU A 471 1.26 -18.51 13.97
N SER A 472 0.28 -17.93 13.28
CA SER A 472 -0.43 -18.59 12.18
C SER A 472 0.50 -18.95 11.03
N LEU A 473 1.46 -18.08 10.66
CA LEU A 473 2.49 -18.39 9.67
C LEU A 473 3.34 -19.59 10.10
N ARG A 474 3.79 -19.62 11.36
CA ARG A 474 4.58 -20.73 11.90
C ARG A 474 3.81 -22.05 11.92
N SER A 475 2.55 -22.03 12.36
CA SER A 475 1.67 -23.20 12.39
C SER A 475 1.43 -23.76 10.98
N ILE A 476 1.11 -22.90 10.03
CA ILE A 476 0.93 -23.29 8.62
C ILE A 476 2.23 -23.86 8.04
N LYS A 477 3.38 -23.23 8.31
CA LYS A 477 4.69 -23.73 7.86
C LYS A 477 4.95 -25.13 8.40
N ALA A 478 4.72 -25.37 9.69
CA ALA A 478 4.91 -26.68 10.31
C ALA A 478 4.03 -27.75 9.64
N ALA A 479 2.74 -27.46 9.46
CA ALA A 479 1.81 -28.39 8.80
C ALA A 479 2.21 -28.72 7.35
N VAL A 480 2.71 -27.74 6.59
CA VAL A 480 3.25 -27.97 5.24
C VAL A 480 4.48 -28.88 5.26
N GLN A 481 5.36 -28.71 6.24
CA GLN A 481 6.57 -29.52 6.37
C GLN A 481 6.23 -30.97 6.75
N GLU A 482 5.28 -31.18 7.67
CA GLU A 482 4.78 -32.51 8.04
C GLU A 482 4.15 -33.25 6.85
N GLN A 483 3.35 -32.54 6.04
CA GLN A 483 2.77 -33.10 4.83
C GLN A 483 3.84 -33.50 3.81
N SER A 484 4.91 -32.71 3.70
CA SER A 484 6.03 -32.96 2.78
C SER A 484 6.94 -34.09 3.23
N SER A 485 7.02 -34.40 4.53
CA SER A 485 7.78 -35.55 5.05
C SER A 485 7.02 -36.88 4.98
N THR A 486 5.71 -36.83 4.78
CA THR A 486 4.83 -38.01 4.70
C THR A 486 4.63 -38.49 3.25
N GLN A 487 5.04 -37.68 2.26
CA GLN A 487 5.09 -38.02 0.83
C GLN A 487 6.51 -38.41 0.43
#